data_AF-A0A2M9A9P9-F1
#
_entry.id   AF-A0A2M9A9P9-F1
#
_cell.length_a   1.000
_cell.length_b   1.000
_cell.length_c   1.000
_cell.angle_alpha   90.00
_cell.angle_beta   90.00
_cell.angle_gamma   90.00
#
_symmetry.space_group_name_H-M   'P 1'
#
loop_
_entity.id
_entity.type
_entity.pdbx_description
1 polymer ?
#
loop_
_entity_poly.entity_id
_entity_poly.type
_entity_poly.pdbx_seq_one_letter_code
_entity_poly.pdbx_strand_id
1 'polypeptide(L)'
;MKRLTVLFTAIFFVMLLLPVSWELAHSFRSGEAFLPLDIFRDVASPFVREAVLKREADSLNVGMKQIFALAKSEDSTLAEKISDLDGVAQNLKRTLMDVNAYLPIDSTDSAVDQISKFQKMLAGLESDVSLNDSLLKMVADIQNTYASFSLSRVAKAWWNHGILSGKYLRAYEDRMEKENSFVKMMRPFYQTFAWKVLKDPGEKAVYADSNFLYYRQDVDFLVKPAPWTLDSLDNPIEAVLDFKAELEKRGVELLVVVVPGKPSIYPEFLNPTMFSLYEKKFSLGRRFVDTLQTLGVQMVNLYPVLKKAKEKDREGDFLYLYTDTHWTPRGARIAAEAVAKKVKKMPVAKTFPKLSLTDSLVTAVRTGDIATMADLENAYPNQTVEAHQVKNAKTGAPLRSDFRNSKILILGDSYSRIYETDAPMSAGWISQFANEMQTPVASIISDGGASTLVREKLARRSGVLKNKKLLIWEFVERDLRFGAGGWKKVRFD
;
A
#
# COMPACT_ATOMS: atom_id res chain seq x y z
N MET A 1 -22.99 34.10 34.17
CA MET A 1 -22.78 32.68 33.78
C MET A 1 -23.82 32.18 32.77
N LYS A 2 -25.13 32.10 33.09
CA LYS A 2 -26.15 31.51 32.19
C LYS A 2 -26.23 32.12 30.77
N ARG A 3 -26.17 33.45 30.63
CA ARG A 3 -26.21 34.13 29.31
C ARG A 3 -24.97 33.86 28.45
N LEU A 4 -23.80 33.75 29.08
CA LEU A 4 -22.55 33.46 28.39
C LEU A 4 -22.55 32.01 27.88
N THR A 5 -23.03 31.07 28.70
CA THR A 5 -23.20 29.67 28.29
C THR A 5 -24.18 29.53 27.13
N VAL A 6 -25.34 30.21 27.18
CA VAL A 6 -26.31 30.21 26.07
C VAL A 6 -25.69 30.76 24.78
N LEU A 7 -24.92 31.85 24.88
CA LEU A 7 -24.21 32.42 23.74
C LEU A 7 -23.16 31.45 23.17
N PHE A 8 -22.34 30.84 24.02
CA PHE A 8 -21.36 29.84 23.58
C PHE A 8 -22.02 28.62 22.93
N THR A 9 -23.10 28.12 23.53
CA THR A 9 -23.88 27.02 22.95
C THR A 9 -24.45 27.40 21.59
N ALA A 10 -25.02 28.60 21.44
CA ALA A 10 -25.54 29.08 20.17
C ALA A 10 -24.44 29.19 19.10
N ILE A 11 -23.29 29.77 19.45
CA ILE A 11 -22.13 29.88 18.55
C ILE A 11 -21.63 28.49 18.14
N PHE A 12 -21.54 27.55 19.08
CA PHE A 12 -21.11 26.17 18.82
C PHE A 12 -22.03 25.48 17.82
N PHE A 13 -23.35 25.58 17.99
CA PHE A 13 -24.31 25.01 17.05
C PHE A 13 -24.25 25.65 15.66
N VAL A 14 -24.06 26.97 15.58
CA VAL A 14 -23.83 27.65 14.30
C VAL A 14 -22.57 27.11 13.63
N MET A 15 -21.46 27.02 14.36
CA MET A 15 -20.21 26.48 13.83
C MET A 15 -20.33 25.03 13.34
N LEU A 16 -21.11 24.20 14.05
CA LEU A 16 -21.32 22.81 13.69
C LEU A 16 -22.15 22.65 12.40
N LEU A 17 -23.12 23.55 12.17
CA LEU A 17 -24.00 23.52 10.99
C LEU A 17 -23.43 24.26 9.76
N LEU A 18 -22.44 25.14 9.95
CA LEU A 18 -21.83 25.94 8.90
C LEU A 18 -21.32 25.10 7.71
N PRO A 19 -20.51 24.03 7.90
CA PRO A 19 -20.00 23.24 6.78
C PRO A 19 -21.10 22.59 5.95
N VAL A 20 -22.17 22.12 6.59
CA VAL A 20 -23.30 21.45 5.93
C VAL A 20 -24.17 22.47 5.18
N SER A 21 -24.43 23.61 5.82
CA SER A 21 -25.24 24.69 5.23
C SER A 21 -24.52 25.36 4.06
N TRP A 22 -23.21 25.51 4.16
CA TRP A 22 -22.37 25.99 3.06
C TRP A 22 -22.38 25.02 1.89
N GLU A 23 -22.15 23.73 2.15
CA GLU A 23 -22.11 22.71 1.11
C GLU A 23 -23.45 22.58 0.38
N LEU A 24 -24.57 22.73 1.11
CA LEU A 24 -25.90 22.77 0.52
C LEU A 24 -26.07 23.96 -0.44
N ALA A 25 -25.68 25.16 0.01
CA ALA A 25 -25.74 26.35 -0.83
C ALA A 25 -24.78 26.27 -2.03
N HIS A 26 -23.61 25.64 -1.86
CA HIS A 26 -22.64 25.40 -2.92
C HIS A 26 -23.23 24.46 -3.98
N SER A 27 -23.75 23.30 -3.57
CA SER A 27 -24.42 22.32 -4.43
C SER A 27 -25.54 22.95 -5.26
N PHE A 28 -26.39 23.79 -4.65
CA PHE A 28 -27.44 24.51 -5.39
C PHE A 28 -26.90 25.46 -6.46
N ARG A 29 -25.72 26.06 -6.24
CA ARG A 29 -25.11 27.04 -7.16
C ARG A 29 -24.28 26.39 -8.26
N SER A 30 -23.53 25.34 -7.93
CA SER A 30 -22.66 24.64 -8.87
C SER A 30 -23.38 23.55 -9.68
N GLY A 31 -24.54 23.08 -9.21
CA GLY A 31 -25.24 21.92 -9.76
C GLY A 31 -24.58 20.58 -9.38
N GLU A 32 -23.57 20.60 -8.51
CA GLU A 32 -22.92 19.40 -8.00
C GLU A 32 -23.82 18.67 -6.99
N ALA A 33 -23.63 17.36 -6.84
CA ALA A 33 -24.40 16.56 -5.90
C ALA A 33 -24.07 16.93 -4.44
N PHE A 34 -25.11 17.06 -3.60
CA PHE A 34 -24.93 17.31 -2.17
C PHE A 34 -24.50 16.03 -1.45
N LEU A 35 -23.19 15.88 -1.24
CA LEU A 35 -22.55 14.68 -0.68
C LEU A 35 -23.19 14.11 0.60
N PRO A 36 -23.69 14.92 1.56
CA PRO A 36 -24.35 14.38 2.74
C PRO A 36 -25.53 13.44 2.44
N LEU A 37 -26.19 13.58 1.29
CA LEU A 37 -27.31 12.73 0.91
C LEU A 37 -26.90 11.33 0.41
N ASP A 38 -25.62 11.11 0.10
CA ASP A 38 -25.11 9.80 -0.34
C ASP A 38 -25.40 8.71 0.71
N ILE A 39 -25.45 9.06 2.01
CA ILE A 39 -25.78 8.11 3.07
C ILE A 39 -27.19 7.49 2.88
N PHE A 40 -28.16 8.28 2.39
CA PHE A 40 -29.51 7.79 2.14
C PHE A 40 -29.58 6.95 0.87
N ARG A 41 -28.80 7.32 -0.16
CA ARG A 41 -28.64 6.49 -1.36
C ARG A 41 -28.05 5.13 -1.00
N ASP A 42 -27.05 5.11 -0.15
CA ASP A 42 -26.36 3.88 0.25
C ASP A 42 -27.20 3.01 1.19
N VAL A 43 -28.16 3.57 1.92
CA VAL A 43 -29.19 2.79 2.63
C VAL A 43 -30.06 1.98 1.66
N ALA A 44 -30.47 2.57 0.53
CA ALA A 44 -31.28 1.87 -0.47
C ALA A 44 -30.46 0.94 -1.38
N SER A 45 -29.15 1.17 -1.49
CA SER A 45 -28.25 0.47 -2.42
C SER A 45 -28.31 -1.07 -2.35
N PRO A 46 -28.42 -1.74 -1.18
CA PRO A 46 -28.40 -3.19 -1.14
C PRO A 46 -29.67 -3.83 -1.73
N PHE A 47 -30.81 -3.14 -1.69
CA PHE A 47 -32.03 -3.63 -2.34
C PHE A 47 -31.89 -3.57 -3.86
N VAL A 48 -31.40 -2.45 -4.39
CA VAL A 48 -31.14 -2.29 -5.83
C VAL A 48 -30.11 -3.32 -6.30
N ARG A 49 -29.04 -3.50 -5.53
CA ARG A 49 -27.99 -4.49 -5.78
C ARG A 49 -28.56 -5.90 -5.83
N GLU A 50 -29.36 -6.29 -4.85
CA GLU A 50 -29.96 -7.63 -4.79
C GLU A 50 -30.91 -7.89 -5.98
N ALA A 51 -31.68 -6.88 -6.40
CA ALA A 51 -32.52 -6.98 -7.59
C ALA A 51 -31.71 -7.15 -8.88
N VAL A 52 -30.58 -6.44 -9.01
CA VAL A 52 -29.66 -6.58 -10.15
C VAL A 52 -28.97 -7.93 -10.13
N LEU A 53 -28.46 -8.40 -8.99
CA LEU A 53 -27.82 -9.73 -8.87
C LEU A 53 -28.78 -10.85 -9.32
N LYS A 54 -30.05 -10.78 -8.91
CA LYS A 54 -31.07 -11.72 -9.36
C LYS A 54 -31.26 -11.65 -10.88
N ARG A 55 -31.44 -10.45 -11.43
CA ARG A 55 -31.66 -10.26 -12.87
C ARG A 55 -30.49 -10.80 -13.70
N GLU A 56 -29.26 -10.45 -13.33
CA GLU A 56 -28.07 -10.88 -14.07
C GLU A 56 -27.84 -12.40 -13.94
N ALA A 57 -28.15 -13.00 -12.78
CA ALA A 57 -28.10 -14.46 -12.63
C ALA A 57 -29.12 -15.16 -13.53
N ASP A 58 -30.36 -14.65 -13.58
CA ASP A 58 -31.40 -15.17 -14.48
C ASP A 58 -30.96 -15.05 -15.96
N SER A 59 -30.40 -13.90 -16.36
CA SER A 59 -29.84 -13.68 -17.69
C SER A 59 -28.67 -14.63 -18.00
N LEU A 60 -27.80 -14.90 -17.02
CA LEU A 60 -26.67 -15.81 -17.16
C LEU A 60 -27.14 -17.23 -17.46
N ASN A 61 -28.17 -17.71 -16.75
CA ASN A 61 -28.77 -19.03 -16.95
C ASN A 61 -29.45 -19.15 -18.31
N VAL A 62 -30.18 -18.12 -18.75
CA VAL A 62 -30.83 -18.11 -20.08
C VAL A 62 -29.78 -18.10 -21.19
N GLY A 63 -28.79 -17.21 -21.11
CA GLY A 63 -27.74 -17.11 -22.13
C GLY A 63 -26.89 -18.36 -22.23
N MET A 64 -26.53 -18.99 -21.10
CA MET A 64 -25.77 -20.25 -21.13
C MET A 64 -26.56 -21.40 -21.79
N LYS A 65 -27.87 -21.49 -21.57
CA LYS A 65 -28.72 -22.47 -22.26
C LYS A 65 -28.80 -22.24 -23.77
N GLN A 66 -28.81 -20.98 -24.21
CA GLN A 66 -28.79 -20.62 -25.62
C GLN A 66 -27.45 -21.02 -26.26
N ILE A 67 -26.32 -20.68 -25.62
CA ILE A 67 -24.99 -21.09 -26.07
C ILE A 67 -24.88 -22.62 -26.16
N PHE A 68 -25.39 -23.35 -25.17
CA PHE A 68 -25.36 -24.81 -25.18
C PHE A 68 -26.20 -25.42 -26.32
N ALA A 69 -27.33 -24.80 -26.67
CA ALA A 69 -28.14 -25.24 -27.80
C ALA A 69 -27.42 -24.98 -29.15
N LEU A 70 -26.79 -23.81 -29.30
CA LEU A 70 -26.08 -23.38 -30.51
C LEU A 70 -24.74 -24.11 -30.72
N ALA A 71 -24.04 -24.45 -29.63
CA ALA A 71 -22.80 -25.22 -29.68
C ALA A 71 -22.99 -26.64 -30.26
N LYS A 72 -24.23 -27.16 -30.28
CA LYS A 72 -24.57 -28.44 -30.91
C LYS A 72 -24.85 -28.34 -32.41
N SER A 73 -25.04 -27.14 -32.95
CA SER A 73 -25.49 -26.90 -34.32
C SER A 73 -24.48 -26.17 -35.21
N GLU A 74 -23.23 -25.98 -34.75
CA GLU A 74 -22.16 -25.24 -35.48
C GLU A 74 -22.64 -23.87 -36.03
N ASP A 75 -23.40 -23.14 -35.22
CA ASP A 75 -24.01 -21.87 -35.63
C ASP A 75 -22.98 -20.71 -35.61
N SER A 76 -22.95 -19.94 -36.70
CA SER A 76 -22.11 -18.74 -36.87
C SER A 76 -22.36 -17.61 -35.84
N THR A 77 -23.47 -17.66 -35.10
CA THR A 77 -23.85 -16.66 -34.08
C THR A 77 -23.30 -16.96 -32.68
N LEU A 78 -22.58 -18.08 -32.50
CA LEU A 78 -22.06 -18.52 -31.20
C LEU A 78 -21.14 -17.48 -30.55
N ALA A 79 -20.22 -16.88 -31.32
CA ALA A 79 -19.27 -15.88 -30.83
C ALA A 79 -19.97 -14.62 -30.29
N GLU A 80 -21.03 -14.16 -30.97
CA GLU A 80 -21.84 -13.02 -30.54
C GLU A 80 -22.53 -13.32 -29.21
N LYS A 81 -23.11 -14.52 -29.06
CA LYS A 81 -23.77 -14.93 -27.82
C LYS A 81 -22.81 -15.13 -26.64
N ILE A 82 -21.59 -15.59 -26.90
CA ILE A 82 -20.53 -15.65 -25.90
C ILE A 82 -20.17 -14.24 -25.41
N SER A 83 -20.04 -13.28 -26.33
CA SER A 83 -19.77 -11.87 -25.99
C SER A 83 -20.93 -11.25 -25.18
N ASP A 84 -22.18 -11.49 -25.57
CA ASP A 84 -23.36 -11.04 -24.80
C ASP A 84 -23.32 -11.57 -23.36
N LEU A 85 -23.01 -12.87 -23.20
CA LEU A 85 -22.96 -13.52 -21.90
C LEU A 85 -21.78 -13.05 -21.04
N ASP A 86 -20.63 -12.73 -21.64
CA ASP A 86 -19.52 -12.11 -20.92
C ASP A 86 -19.90 -10.71 -20.41
N GLY A 87 -20.67 -9.93 -21.18
CA GLY A 87 -21.24 -8.66 -20.73
C GLY A 87 -22.13 -8.79 -19.50
N VAL A 88 -22.98 -9.82 -19.46
CA VAL A 88 -23.82 -10.17 -18.28
C VAL A 88 -22.93 -10.56 -17.09
N ALA A 89 -21.94 -11.42 -17.29
CA ALA A 89 -21.01 -11.84 -16.25
C ALA A 89 -20.21 -10.64 -15.69
N GLN A 90 -19.76 -9.74 -16.56
CA GLN A 90 -19.05 -8.53 -16.17
C GLN A 90 -19.94 -7.58 -15.35
N ASN A 91 -21.22 -7.44 -15.71
CA ASN A 91 -22.17 -6.66 -14.93
C ASN A 91 -22.41 -7.27 -13.55
N LEU A 92 -22.63 -8.59 -13.47
CA LEU A 92 -22.79 -9.33 -12.22
C LEU A 92 -21.57 -9.13 -11.30
N LYS A 93 -20.36 -9.25 -11.87
CA LYS A 93 -19.10 -9.01 -11.17
C LYS A 93 -18.99 -7.59 -10.62
N ARG A 94 -19.30 -6.59 -11.44
CA ARG A 94 -19.30 -5.17 -11.02
C ARG A 94 -20.30 -4.94 -9.88
N THR A 95 -21.52 -5.47 -9.99
CA THR A 95 -22.54 -5.37 -8.93
C THR A 95 -22.10 -6.05 -7.63
N LEU A 96 -21.29 -7.13 -7.70
CA LEU A 96 -20.72 -7.74 -6.51
C LEU A 96 -19.66 -6.84 -5.84
N MET A 97 -18.82 -6.17 -6.63
CA MET A 97 -17.77 -5.26 -6.15
C MET A 97 -18.32 -3.94 -5.61
N ASP A 98 -19.27 -3.33 -6.31
CA ASP A 98 -19.80 -2.00 -6.03
C ASP A 98 -20.92 -2.07 -4.98
N VAL A 99 -20.55 -2.34 -3.73
CA VAL A 99 -21.53 -2.48 -2.64
C VAL A 99 -22.09 -1.14 -2.15
N ASN A 100 -21.26 -0.10 -2.18
CA ASN A 100 -21.63 1.28 -1.82
C ASN A 100 -20.62 2.25 -2.47
N ALA A 101 -20.84 3.56 -2.31
CA ALA A 101 -20.00 4.58 -2.95
C ALA A 101 -18.60 4.77 -2.32
N TYR A 102 -18.28 4.11 -1.21
CA TYR A 102 -17.12 4.40 -0.34
C TYR A 102 -16.17 3.22 -0.12
N LEU A 103 -16.66 1.98 -0.19
CA LEU A 103 -15.94 0.75 0.11
C LEU A 103 -16.29 -0.33 -0.92
N PRO A 104 -15.65 -0.31 -2.10
CA PRO A 104 -15.76 -1.41 -3.04
C PRO A 104 -15.15 -2.68 -2.42
N ILE A 105 -15.77 -3.83 -2.66
CA ILE A 105 -15.23 -5.14 -2.29
C ILE A 105 -14.07 -5.48 -3.23
N ASP A 106 -12.97 -6.00 -2.68
CA ASP A 106 -11.81 -6.45 -3.45
C ASP A 106 -12.19 -7.66 -4.33
N SER A 107 -11.55 -7.74 -5.49
CA SER A 107 -11.51 -8.87 -6.41
C SER A 107 -11.18 -10.24 -5.79
N THR A 108 -10.63 -10.28 -4.58
CA THR A 108 -10.32 -11.49 -3.82
C THR A 108 -11.51 -12.10 -3.09
N ASP A 109 -12.67 -11.43 -3.07
CA ASP A 109 -13.89 -12.01 -2.52
C ASP A 109 -14.28 -13.26 -3.32
N SER A 110 -14.67 -14.33 -2.61
CA SER A 110 -14.96 -15.62 -3.23
C SER A 110 -16.04 -15.53 -4.31
N ALA A 111 -17.02 -14.64 -4.15
CA ALA A 111 -18.06 -14.45 -5.16
C ALA A 111 -17.50 -13.78 -6.43
N VAL A 112 -16.60 -12.81 -6.28
CA VAL A 112 -15.97 -12.10 -7.42
C VAL A 112 -14.97 -13.00 -8.16
N ASP A 113 -14.23 -13.86 -7.44
CA ASP A 113 -13.34 -14.86 -8.02
C ASP A 113 -14.10 -15.92 -8.81
N GLN A 114 -15.25 -16.39 -8.31
CA GLN A 114 -16.12 -17.33 -9.03
C GLN A 114 -16.54 -16.78 -10.40
N ILE A 115 -16.98 -15.52 -10.46
CA ILE A 115 -17.34 -14.89 -11.75
C ILE A 115 -16.11 -14.71 -12.64
N SER A 116 -14.96 -14.35 -12.08
CA SER A 116 -13.72 -14.19 -12.84
C SER A 116 -13.22 -15.51 -13.45
N LYS A 117 -13.40 -16.63 -12.75
CA LYS A 117 -13.12 -17.97 -13.27
C LYS A 117 -14.10 -18.34 -14.38
N PHE A 118 -15.38 -18.07 -14.18
CA PHE A 118 -16.41 -18.27 -15.22
C PHE A 118 -16.07 -17.52 -16.51
N GLN A 119 -15.73 -16.23 -16.46
CA GLN A 119 -15.36 -15.43 -17.64
C GLN A 119 -14.14 -16.00 -18.39
N LYS A 120 -13.11 -16.45 -17.64
CA LYS A 120 -11.93 -17.08 -18.25
C LYS A 120 -12.27 -18.38 -18.97
N MET A 121 -13.17 -19.19 -18.41
CA MET A 121 -13.61 -20.44 -19.03
C MET A 121 -14.53 -20.18 -20.23
N LEU A 122 -15.41 -19.18 -20.12
CA LEU A 122 -16.30 -18.76 -21.20
C LEU A 122 -15.51 -18.31 -22.43
N ALA A 123 -14.42 -17.55 -22.24
CA ALA A 123 -13.53 -17.14 -23.32
C ALA A 123 -12.83 -18.31 -24.05
N GLY A 124 -12.67 -19.46 -23.38
CA GLY A 124 -12.07 -20.67 -23.98
C GLY A 124 -13.08 -21.58 -24.69
N LEU A 125 -14.38 -21.29 -24.58
CA LEU A 125 -15.44 -22.19 -25.03
C LEU A 125 -15.45 -22.45 -26.54
N GLU A 126 -15.06 -21.46 -27.35
CA GLU A 126 -14.94 -21.63 -28.80
C GLU A 126 -13.91 -22.70 -29.19
N SER A 127 -12.87 -22.85 -28.37
CA SER A 127 -11.74 -23.75 -28.63
C SER A 127 -11.86 -25.12 -27.95
N ASP A 128 -12.70 -25.24 -26.91
CA ASP A 128 -12.80 -26.44 -26.09
C ASP A 128 -14.24 -26.69 -25.61
N VAL A 129 -14.94 -27.55 -26.33
CA VAL A 129 -16.34 -27.95 -26.04
C VAL A 129 -16.45 -28.72 -24.73
N SER A 130 -15.36 -29.29 -24.20
CA SER A 130 -15.36 -30.03 -22.91
C SER A 130 -15.60 -29.12 -21.70
N LEU A 131 -15.47 -27.80 -21.88
CA LEU A 131 -15.73 -26.80 -20.83
C LEU A 131 -17.23 -26.62 -20.52
N ASN A 132 -18.14 -27.10 -21.38
CA ASN A 132 -19.58 -26.90 -21.27
C ASN A 132 -20.18 -27.35 -19.92
N ASP A 133 -19.88 -28.57 -19.48
CA ASP A 133 -20.46 -29.11 -18.24
C ASP A 133 -19.99 -28.33 -17.00
N SER A 134 -18.73 -27.89 -17.03
CA SER A 134 -18.17 -27.07 -15.96
C SER A 134 -18.80 -25.67 -15.92
N LEU A 135 -19.01 -25.05 -17.09
CA LEU A 135 -19.69 -23.76 -17.20
C LEU A 135 -21.16 -23.86 -16.75
N LEU A 136 -21.88 -24.91 -17.17
CA LEU A 136 -23.26 -25.15 -16.72
C LEU A 136 -23.35 -25.31 -15.21
N LYS A 137 -22.41 -26.03 -14.59
CA LYS A 137 -22.35 -26.16 -13.13
C LYS A 137 -22.10 -24.80 -12.45
N MET A 138 -21.16 -24.00 -12.95
CA MET A 138 -20.87 -22.68 -12.40
C MET A 138 -22.09 -21.75 -12.49
N VAL A 139 -22.79 -21.76 -13.63
CA VAL A 139 -24.02 -20.98 -13.81
C VAL A 139 -25.12 -21.48 -12.87
N ALA A 140 -25.26 -22.79 -12.67
CA ALA A 140 -26.21 -23.35 -11.72
C ALA A 140 -25.87 -22.94 -10.27
N ASP A 141 -24.60 -22.91 -9.88
CA ASP A 141 -24.17 -22.46 -8.55
C ASP A 141 -24.46 -20.97 -8.32
N ILE A 142 -24.18 -20.13 -9.34
CA ILE A 142 -24.53 -18.70 -9.33
C ILE A 142 -26.05 -18.53 -9.22
N GLN A 143 -26.82 -19.28 -10.02
CA GLN A 143 -28.27 -19.24 -10.00
C GLN A 143 -28.83 -19.70 -8.67
N ASN A 144 -28.35 -20.80 -8.09
CA ASN A 144 -28.77 -21.25 -6.76
C ASN A 144 -28.51 -20.20 -5.68
N THR A 145 -27.45 -19.41 -5.85
CA THR A 145 -27.11 -18.34 -4.93
C THR A 145 -28.03 -17.12 -5.10
N TYR A 146 -28.30 -16.67 -6.34
CA TYR A 146 -28.94 -15.38 -6.61
C TYR A 146 -30.34 -15.44 -7.25
N ALA A 147 -30.91 -16.63 -7.49
CA ALA A 147 -32.20 -16.80 -8.17
C ALA A 147 -33.39 -16.14 -7.46
N SER A 148 -33.30 -15.93 -6.15
CA SER A 148 -34.34 -15.28 -5.37
C SER A 148 -33.81 -14.03 -4.70
N PHE A 149 -34.70 -13.04 -4.55
CA PHE A 149 -34.40 -11.86 -3.75
C PHE A 149 -34.24 -12.26 -2.29
N SER A 150 -33.07 -11.98 -1.70
CA SER A 150 -32.76 -12.38 -0.33
C SER A 150 -32.60 -11.19 0.62
N LEU A 151 -33.56 -11.07 1.53
CA LEU A 151 -33.49 -10.10 2.63
C LEU A 151 -32.32 -10.37 3.58
N SER A 152 -31.87 -11.62 3.73
CA SER A 152 -30.71 -11.93 4.57
C SER A 152 -29.40 -11.41 3.97
N ARG A 153 -29.26 -11.43 2.63
CA ARG A 153 -28.11 -10.81 1.94
C ARG A 153 -28.14 -9.29 2.03
N VAL A 154 -29.32 -8.69 1.88
CA VAL A 154 -29.52 -7.25 2.11
C VAL A 154 -29.09 -6.86 3.53
N ALA A 155 -29.55 -7.59 4.55
CA ALA A 155 -29.17 -7.34 5.93
C ALA A 155 -27.66 -7.52 6.18
N LYS A 156 -27.05 -8.56 5.60
CA LYS A 156 -25.60 -8.80 5.70
C LYS A 156 -24.79 -7.70 5.01
N ALA A 157 -25.25 -7.19 3.88
CA ALA A 157 -24.62 -6.08 3.18
C ALA A 157 -24.67 -4.81 4.02
N TRP A 158 -25.80 -4.49 4.66
CA TRP A 158 -25.87 -3.37 5.60
C TRP A 158 -24.95 -3.50 6.79
N TRP A 159 -24.90 -4.69 7.40
CA TRP A 159 -24.09 -4.93 8.59
C TRP A 159 -22.59 -4.82 8.30
N ASN A 160 -22.14 -5.41 7.19
CA ASN A 160 -20.70 -5.49 6.88
C ASN A 160 -20.19 -4.26 6.11
N HIS A 161 -21.04 -3.68 5.26
CA HIS A 161 -20.65 -2.68 4.26
C HIS A 161 -21.59 -1.47 4.20
N GLY A 162 -22.62 -1.38 5.03
CA GLY A 162 -23.53 -0.23 5.06
C GLY A 162 -23.27 0.69 6.24
N ILE A 163 -24.25 1.55 6.53
CA ILE A 163 -24.20 2.59 7.58
C ILE A 163 -23.93 2.07 9.00
N LEU A 164 -24.15 0.78 9.26
CA LEU A 164 -23.90 0.16 10.57
C LEU A 164 -22.43 -0.28 10.74
N SER A 165 -21.65 -0.26 9.66
CA SER A 165 -20.24 -0.63 9.67
C SER A 165 -19.36 0.56 10.01
N GLY A 166 -18.56 0.44 11.06
CA GLY A 166 -17.57 1.47 11.41
C GLY A 166 -16.55 1.75 10.30
N LYS A 167 -16.31 0.78 9.39
CA LYS A 167 -15.45 1.02 8.21
C LYS A 167 -16.12 1.97 7.22
N TYR A 168 -17.42 1.78 6.98
CA TYR A 168 -18.20 2.62 6.07
C TYR A 168 -18.29 4.04 6.62
N LEU A 169 -18.66 4.20 7.90
CA LEU A 169 -18.80 5.53 8.50
C LEU A 169 -17.51 6.32 8.45
N ARG A 170 -16.36 5.70 8.72
CA ARG A 170 -15.04 6.34 8.58
C ARG A 170 -14.74 6.74 7.13
N ALA A 171 -15.01 5.86 6.16
CA ALA A 171 -14.79 6.19 4.76
C ALA A 171 -15.70 7.33 4.26
N TYR A 172 -16.95 7.37 4.75
CA TYR A 172 -17.89 8.46 4.52
C TYR A 172 -17.41 9.77 5.15
N GLU A 173 -17.02 9.76 6.43
CA GLU A 173 -16.47 10.91 7.15
C GLU A 173 -15.19 11.45 6.47
N ASP A 174 -14.26 10.56 6.13
CA ASP A 174 -13.01 10.92 5.43
C ASP A 174 -13.30 11.62 4.09
N ARG A 175 -14.28 11.13 3.33
CA ARG A 175 -14.67 11.74 2.06
C ARG A 175 -15.31 13.10 2.29
N MET A 176 -16.22 13.20 3.26
CA MET A 176 -16.85 14.46 3.64
C MET A 176 -15.81 15.50 4.06
N GLU A 177 -14.81 15.13 4.86
CA GLU A 177 -13.75 16.04 5.31
C GLU A 177 -12.85 16.51 4.14
N LYS A 178 -12.59 15.63 3.18
CA LYS A 178 -11.72 15.91 2.02
C LYS A 178 -12.42 16.66 0.91
N GLU A 179 -13.70 16.37 0.65
CA GLU A 179 -14.42 16.91 -0.50
C GLU A 179 -15.20 18.19 -0.18
N ASN A 180 -15.61 18.41 1.09
CA ASN A 180 -16.41 19.56 1.50
C ASN A 180 -15.71 20.89 1.14
N SER A 181 -16.44 21.73 0.41
CA SER A 181 -15.94 22.99 -0.14
C SER A 181 -15.60 24.02 0.94
N PHE A 182 -16.37 24.06 2.04
CA PHE A 182 -16.07 24.95 3.17
C PHE A 182 -14.78 24.53 3.87
N VAL A 183 -14.61 23.22 4.10
CA VAL A 183 -13.38 22.68 4.72
C VAL A 183 -12.18 22.98 3.83
N LYS A 184 -12.26 22.73 2.51
CA LYS A 184 -11.20 23.08 1.55
C LYS A 184 -10.85 24.57 1.59
N MET A 185 -11.86 25.44 1.66
CA MET A 185 -11.66 26.89 1.75
C MET A 185 -10.97 27.30 3.06
N MET A 186 -11.39 26.75 4.20
CA MET A 186 -10.90 27.15 5.52
C MET A 186 -9.58 26.49 5.91
N ARG A 187 -9.27 25.31 5.37
CA ARG A 187 -8.10 24.49 5.71
C ARG A 187 -6.78 25.28 5.58
N PRO A 188 -6.48 26.01 4.48
CA PRO A 188 -5.25 26.81 4.38
C PRO A 188 -5.15 27.91 5.45
N PHE A 189 -6.26 28.56 5.80
CA PHE A 189 -6.28 29.61 6.82
C PHE A 189 -6.01 29.04 8.21
N TYR A 190 -6.71 27.95 8.56
CA TYR A 190 -6.51 27.27 9.84
C TYR A 190 -5.10 26.72 9.96
N GLN A 191 -4.59 26.04 8.94
CA GLN A 191 -3.23 25.49 8.94
C GLN A 191 -2.18 26.59 9.00
N THR A 192 -2.34 27.68 8.26
CA THR A 192 -1.43 28.83 8.34
C THR A 192 -1.43 29.42 9.76
N PHE A 193 -2.61 29.55 10.38
CA PHE A 193 -2.71 30.02 11.77
C PHE A 193 -2.05 29.04 12.75
N ALA A 194 -2.43 27.76 12.70
CA ALA A 194 -1.89 26.70 13.56
C ALA A 194 -0.36 26.63 13.44
N TRP A 195 0.17 26.69 12.22
CA TRP A 195 1.61 26.68 11.99
C TRP A 195 2.31 27.96 12.43
N LYS A 196 1.85 29.14 11.98
CA LYS A 196 2.55 30.40 12.25
C LYS A 196 2.44 30.84 13.71
N VAL A 197 1.32 30.55 14.37
CA VAL A 197 1.02 31.01 15.74
C VAL A 197 1.28 29.91 16.76
N LEU A 198 0.83 28.67 16.51
CA LEU A 198 0.92 27.57 17.50
C LEU A 198 2.11 26.64 17.26
N LYS A 199 2.79 26.76 16.11
CA LYS A 199 3.85 25.80 15.67
C LYS A 199 3.36 24.35 15.63
N ASP A 200 2.06 24.17 15.44
CA ASP A 200 1.44 22.85 15.35
C ASP A 200 1.46 22.38 13.89
N PRO A 201 2.18 21.29 13.55
CA PRO A 201 2.23 20.79 12.19
C PRO A 201 1.07 19.82 11.87
N GLY A 202 0.06 19.72 12.74
CA GLY A 202 -1.11 18.88 12.57
C GLY A 202 -0.87 17.41 12.93
N GLU A 203 -1.85 16.56 12.62
CA GLU A 203 -1.90 15.18 13.12
C GLU A 203 -0.93 14.21 12.46
N LYS A 204 -0.41 14.52 11.26
CA LYS A 204 0.48 13.61 10.53
C LYS A 204 1.95 13.84 10.85
N ALA A 205 2.28 15.00 11.41
CA ALA A 205 3.63 15.41 11.70
C ALA A 205 3.84 15.62 13.21
N VAL A 206 5.10 15.55 13.62
CA VAL A 206 5.61 15.94 14.93
C VAL A 206 6.71 16.94 14.67
N TYR A 207 6.51 18.16 15.18
CA TYR A 207 7.53 19.19 15.16
C TYR A 207 8.54 18.89 16.27
N ALA A 208 9.82 19.03 15.95
CA ALA A 208 10.92 18.61 16.79
C ALA A 208 11.72 19.86 17.21
N ASP A 209 12.79 20.15 16.48
CA ASP A 209 13.52 21.41 16.44
C ASP A 209 14.29 21.43 15.10
N SER A 210 14.93 22.52 14.70
CA SER A 210 15.90 22.56 13.57
C SER A 210 15.38 22.18 12.18
N ASN A 211 14.29 22.78 11.69
CA ASN A 211 13.69 22.50 10.36
C ASN A 211 13.29 21.02 10.11
N PHE A 212 13.42 20.13 11.11
CA PHE A 212 13.03 18.74 10.99
C PHE A 212 11.55 18.56 11.32
N LEU A 213 10.86 17.82 10.45
CA LEU A 213 9.56 17.23 10.76
C LEU A 213 9.68 15.73 10.91
N TYR A 214 9.00 15.15 11.88
CA TYR A 214 8.92 13.70 12.04
C TYR A 214 7.54 13.21 11.68
N TYR A 215 7.47 12.03 11.07
CA TYR A 215 6.18 11.41 10.80
C TYR A 215 5.61 10.84 12.08
N ARG A 216 4.35 11.15 12.37
CA ARG A 216 3.75 10.78 13.66
C ARG A 216 3.78 9.27 13.93
N GLN A 217 3.54 8.44 12.91
CA GLN A 217 3.58 6.99 13.10
C GLN A 217 4.99 6.46 13.40
N ASP A 218 6.04 7.08 12.86
CA ASP A 218 7.42 6.70 13.20
C ASP A 218 7.68 6.97 14.69
N VAL A 219 7.21 8.10 15.22
CA VAL A 219 7.35 8.46 16.64
C VAL A 219 6.51 7.56 17.53
N ASP A 220 5.24 7.35 17.18
CA ASP A 220 4.31 6.47 17.87
C ASP A 220 4.85 5.04 18.01
N PHE A 221 5.51 4.55 16.95
CA PHE A 221 6.12 3.22 16.95
C PHE A 221 7.17 3.07 18.06
N LEU A 222 7.93 4.12 18.37
CA LEU A 222 8.98 4.07 19.40
C LEU A 222 8.45 3.94 20.81
N VAL A 223 7.25 4.45 21.08
CA VAL A 223 6.68 4.56 22.43
C VAL A 223 5.59 3.53 22.72
N LYS A 224 5.02 2.92 21.67
CA LYS A 224 4.01 1.87 21.81
C LYS A 224 4.66 0.53 22.20
N PRO A 225 3.92 -0.41 22.82
CA PRO A 225 4.44 -1.75 23.10
C PRO A 225 4.75 -2.52 21.81
N ALA A 226 5.44 -3.67 21.91
CA ALA A 226 5.70 -4.51 20.75
C ALA A 226 4.38 -5.06 20.14
N PRO A 227 4.20 -5.03 18.80
CA PRO A 227 3.01 -5.57 18.15
C PRO A 227 2.97 -7.11 18.05
N TRP A 228 4.10 -7.80 18.23
CA TRP A 228 4.19 -9.27 18.22
C TRP A 228 3.94 -9.86 19.61
N THR A 229 2.67 -10.09 19.95
CA THR A 229 2.25 -10.90 21.11
C THR A 229 1.88 -12.31 20.64
N LEU A 230 1.94 -13.30 21.56
CA LEU A 230 1.66 -14.70 21.24
C LEU A 230 0.24 -14.91 20.65
N ASP A 231 -0.74 -14.11 21.08
CA ASP A 231 -2.13 -14.23 20.61
C ASP A 231 -2.47 -13.32 19.41
N SER A 232 -1.48 -12.62 18.84
CA SER A 232 -1.73 -11.71 17.73
C SER A 232 -1.90 -12.47 16.42
N LEU A 233 -3.08 -12.35 15.80
CA LEU A 233 -3.33 -12.83 14.42
C LEU A 233 -2.48 -12.09 13.37
N ASP A 234 -1.84 -10.98 13.76
CA ASP A 234 -1.07 -10.08 12.90
C ASP A 234 0.40 -10.03 13.34
N ASN A 235 0.97 -11.20 13.67
CA ASN A 235 2.32 -11.29 14.23
C ASN A 235 3.39 -11.19 13.12
N PRO A 236 4.22 -10.12 13.08
CA PRO A 236 5.24 -9.94 12.06
C PRO A 236 6.33 -11.03 12.08
N ILE A 237 6.65 -11.59 13.25
CA ILE A 237 7.65 -12.66 13.35
C ILE A 237 7.13 -13.91 12.64
N GLU A 238 5.90 -14.32 12.93
CA GLU A 238 5.30 -15.49 12.29
C GLU A 238 5.16 -15.31 10.78
N ALA A 239 4.75 -14.12 10.33
CA ALA A 239 4.62 -13.82 8.90
C ALA A 239 5.97 -13.90 8.16
N VAL A 240 7.06 -13.47 8.79
CA VAL A 240 8.42 -13.60 8.22
C VAL A 240 8.84 -15.06 8.14
N LEU A 241 8.62 -15.85 9.20
CA LEU A 241 8.96 -17.28 9.21
C LEU A 241 8.14 -18.06 8.17
N ASP A 242 6.85 -17.77 8.06
CA ASP A 242 5.97 -18.36 7.07
C ASP A 242 6.42 -18.03 5.64
N PHE A 243 6.76 -16.77 5.38
CA PHE A 243 7.25 -16.33 4.07
C PHE A 243 8.60 -16.94 3.72
N LYS A 244 9.52 -17.05 4.70
CA LYS A 244 10.79 -17.79 4.54
C LYS A 244 10.54 -19.23 4.11
N ALA A 245 9.64 -19.93 4.78
CA ALA A 245 9.31 -21.32 4.45
C ALA A 245 8.72 -21.46 3.03
N GLU A 246 7.86 -20.54 2.61
CA GLU A 246 7.31 -20.53 1.24
C GLU A 246 8.38 -20.30 0.15
N LEU A 247 9.39 -19.49 0.44
CA LEU A 247 10.51 -19.25 -0.48
C LEU A 247 11.50 -20.43 -0.51
N GLU A 248 11.75 -21.06 0.64
CA GLU A 248 12.61 -22.24 0.75
C GLU A 248 12.07 -23.43 -0.05
N LYS A 249 10.75 -23.66 -0.03
CA LYS A 249 10.07 -24.66 -0.89
C LYS A 249 10.36 -24.45 -2.38
N ARG A 250 10.75 -23.24 -2.78
CA ARG A 250 11.02 -22.84 -4.17
C ARG A 250 12.52 -22.65 -4.44
N GLY A 251 13.39 -22.99 -3.48
CA GLY A 251 14.84 -22.86 -3.61
C GLY A 251 15.31 -21.41 -3.69
N VAL A 252 14.58 -20.48 -3.06
CA VAL A 252 14.92 -19.05 -2.99
C VAL A 252 15.30 -18.71 -1.55
N GLU A 253 16.51 -18.17 -1.34
CA GLU A 253 16.92 -17.67 -0.03
C GLU A 253 16.23 -16.34 0.29
N LEU A 254 15.81 -16.14 1.53
CA LEU A 254 15.26 -14.87 2.02
C LEU A 254 16.34 -14.10 2.80
N LEU A 255 16.56 -12.84 2.42
CA LEU A 255 17.30 -11.85 3.21
C LEU A 255 16.36 -10.71 3.58
N VAL A 256 16.16 -10.46 4.87
CA VAL A 256 15.30 -9.36 5.35
C VAL A 256 16.15 -8.14 5.71
N VAL A 257 15.68 -6.96 5.34
CA VAL A 257 16.31 -5.67 5.60
C VAL A 257 15.29 -4.79 6.32
N VAL A 258 15.55 -4.49 7.60
CA VAL A 258 14.71 -3.58 8.38
C VAL A 258 15.35 -2.20 8.36
N VAL A 259 14.67 -1.24 7.76
CA VAL A 259 15.13 0.15 7.72
C VAL A 259 14.68 0.85 9.02
N PRO A 260 15.61 1.36 9.84
CA PRO A 260 15.22 2.19 10.99
C PRO A 260 14.53 3.46 10.49
N GLY A 261 13.50 3.92 11.19
CA GLY A 261 12.88 5.21 10.91
C GLY A 261 13.81 6.35 11.29
N LYS A 262 13.55 7.54 10.74
CA LYS A 262 14.26 8.77 11.11
C LYS A 262 14.38 8.98 12.63
N PRO A 263 13.34 8.78 13.47
CA PRO A 263 13.47 9.04 14.90
C PRO A 263 14.29 8.00 15.66
N SER A 264 14.53 6.81 15.09
CA SER A 264 15.48 5.84 15.66
C SER A 264 16.94 6.21 15.41
N ILE A 265 17.21 6.98 14.35
CA ILE A 265 18.55 7.47 13.98
C ILE A 265 18.83 8.85 14.58
N TYR A 266 17.84 9.76 14.57
CA TYR A 266 17.95 11.13 15.08
C TYR A 266 17.00 11.45 16.26
N PRO A 267 16.97 10.64 17.34
CA PRO A 267 16.07 10.92 18.47
C PRO A 267 16.40 12.23 19.20
N GLU A 268 17.63 12.73 19.09
CA GLU A 268 18.07 13.97 19.72
C GLU A 268 17.38 15.21 19.15
N PHE A 269 16.98 15.21 17.87
CA PHE A 269 16.23 16.34 17.31
C PHE A 269 14.79 16.35 17.81
N LEU A 270 14.19 15.18 18.05
CA LEU A 270 12.84 15.07 18.61
C LEU A 270 12.77 15.59 20.04
N ASN A 271 13.63 15.07 20.91
CA ASN A 271 13.68 15.47 22.30
C ASN A 271 15.05 15.08 22.90
N PRO A 272 15.97 16.05 23.10
CA PRO A 272 17.30 15.80 23.65
C PRO A 272 17.29 15.11 25.02
N THR A 273 16.23 15.32 25.82
CA THR A 273 16.10 14.72 27.16
C THR A 273 15.74 13.23 27.07
N MET A 274 14.84 12.88 26.14
CA MET A 274 14.41 11.50 25.88
C MET A 274 15.50 10.64 25.23
N PHE A 275 16.46 11.26 24.53
CA PHE A 275 17.59 10.59 23.88
C PHE A 275 18.34 9.63 24.82
N SER A 276 18.64 10.10 26.04
CA SER A 276 19.39 9.32 27.04
C SER A 276 18.66 8.06 27.52
N LEU A 277 17.33 8.04 27.46
CA LEU A 277 16.47 6.94 27.87
C LEU A 277 16.26 5.92 26.74
N TYR A 278 16.16 6.39 25.49
CA TYR A 278 15.91 5.54 24.33
C TYR A 278 17.10 4.63 23.98
N GLU A 279 18.33 5.15 24.01
CA GLU A 279 19.53 4.36 23.67
C GLU A 279 19.74 3.13 24.55
N LYS A 280 19.29 3.18 25.81
CA LYS A 280 19.59 2.12 26.79
C LYS A 280 18.55 1.00 26.86
N LYS A 281 17.31 1.18 26.37
CA LYS A 281 16.21 0.25 26.74
C LYS A 281 15.13 -0.10 25.70
N PHE A 282 14.94 0.65 24.59
CA PHE A 282 13.61 0.61 23.89
C PHE A 282 13.57 0.53 22.35
N SER A 283 14.64 0.16 21.63
CA SER A 283 14.49 -0.01 20.17
C SER A 283 13.73 -1.30 19.81
N LEU A 284 12.42 -1.18 19.58
CA LEU A 284 11.56 -2.29 19.15
C LEU A 284 12.07 -2.92 17.85
N GLY A 285 12.46 -2.13 16.86
CA GLY A 285 12.99 -2.67 15.61
C GLY A 285 14.29 -3.44 15.80
N ARG A 286 15.19 -3.02 16.71
CA ARG A 286 16.36 -3.82 17.08
C ARG A 286 15.98 -5.15 17.73
N ARG A 287 15.05 -5.13 18.68
CA ARG A 287 14.54 -6.37 19.31
C ARG A 287 13.96 -7.34 18.27
N PHE A 288 13.23 -6.82 17.29
CA PHE A 288 12.69 -7.61 16.19
C PHE A 288 13.81 -8.26 15.35
N VAL A 289 14.83 -7.49 14.97
CA VAL A 289 16.00 -8.01 14.24
C VAL A 289 16.72 -9.10 15.04
N ASP A 290 17.02 -8.85 16.32
CA ASP A 290 17.72 -9.80 17.18
C ASP A 290 16.90 -11.11 17.36
N THR A 291 15.57 -10.99 17.46
CA THR A 291 14.66 -12.14 17.55
C THR A 291 14.70 -12.98 16.27
N LEU A 292 14.58 -12.36 15.09
CA LEU A 292 14.62 -13.08 13.81
C LEU A 292 15.99 -13.71 13.54
N GLN A 293 17.08 -13.06 13.93
CA GLN A 293 18.42 -13.64 13.83
C GLN A 293 18.57 -14.88 14.70
N THR A 294 18.04 -14.86 15.93
CA THR A 294 18.00 -16.01 16.83
C THR A 294 17.20 -17.18 16.24
N LEU A 295 16.15 -16.86 15.48
CA LEU A 295 15.32 -17.82 14.76
C LEU A 295 15.91 -18.26 13.40
N GLY A 296 17.15 -17.89 13.09
CA GLY A 296 17.86 -18.34 11.89
C GLY A 296 17.45 -17.64 10.58
N VAL A 297 16.77 -16.50 10.66
CA VAL A 297 16.47 -15.66 9.48
C VAL A 297 17.71 -14.85 9.11
N GLN A 298 18.05 -14.81 7.82
CA GLN A 298 19.13 -13.93 7.35
C GLN A 298 18.63 -12.48 7.36
N MET A 299 19.36 -11.62 8.08
CA MET A 299 19.01 -10.21 8.25
C MET A 299 20.19 -9.30 7.89
N VAL A 300 19.89 -8.06 7.47
CA VAL A 300 20.81 -6.91 7.53
C VAL A 300 20.32 -5.96 8.64
N ASN A 301 21.15 -5.77 9.67
CA ASN A 301 20.87 -4.82 10.72
C ASN A 301 21.45 -3.44 10.35
N LEU A 302 20.59 -2.52 9.91
CA LEU A 302 20.99 -1.17 9.49
C LEU A 302 21.19 -0.18 10.64
N TYR A 303 20.72 -0.48 11.86
CA TYR A 303 20.88 0.41 13.02
C TYR A 303 22.33 0.78 13.31
N PRO A 304 23.26 -0.18 13.54
CA PRO A 304 24.66 0.16 13.83
C PRO A 304 25.35 0.81 12.63
N VAL A 305 24.94 0.47 11.41
CA VAL A 305 25.51 1.02 10.17
C VAL A 305 25.19 2.51 10.07
N LEU A 306 23.90 2.87 10.19
CA LEU A 306 23.45 4.26 10.07
C LEU A 306 23.85 5.09 11.29
N LYS A 307 23.82 4.55 12.52
CA LYS A 307 24.34 5.24 13.70
C LYS A 307 25.82 5.60 13.57
N LYS A 308 26.65 4.69 13.05
CA LYS A 308 28.06 4.97 12.80
C LYS A 308 28.25 6.00 11.69
N ALA A 309 27.45 5.94 10.62
CA ALA A 309 27.53 6.90 9.53
C ALA A 309 27.13 8.32 9.98
N LYS A 310 26.18 8.42 10.90
CA LYS A 310 25.70 9.67 11.48
C LYS A 310 26.80 10.47 12.19
N GLU A 311 27.85 9.82 12.69
CA GLU A 311 29.03 10.50 13.27
C GLU A 311 29.73 11.45 12.28
N LYS A 312 29.48 11.30 10.97
CA LYS A 312 30.02 12.14 9.91
C LYS A 312 29.04 13.18 9.37
N ASP A 313 27.87 13.31 10.00
CA ASP A 313 26.86 14.25 9.55
C ASP A 313 27.34 15.69 9.67
N ARG A 314 26.85 16.51 8.74
CA ARG A 314 27.09 17.94 8.68
C ARG A 314 25.77 18.62 8.36
N GLU A 315 25.66 19.90 8.68
CA GLU A 315 24.52 20.70 8.24
C GLU A 315 24.39 20.61 6.70
N GLY A 316 23.22 20.20 6.23
CA GLY A 316 22.97 19.94 4.79
C GLY A 316 23.21 18.50 4.33
N ASP A 317 23.95 17.67 5.08
CA ASP A 317 24.37 16.32 4.69
C ASP A 317 24.07 15.27 5.77
N PHE A 318 22.79 15.11 6.08
CA PHE A 318 22.29 14.08 6.98
C PHE A 318 21.95 12.79 6.23
N LEU A 319 21.71 11.71 6.96
CA LEU A 319 21.28 10.43 6.42
C LEU A 319 19.79 10.41 6.05
N TYR A 320 19.00 11.35 6.56
CA TYR A 320 17.57 11.49 6.28
C TYR A 320 17.24 12.94 5.90
N LEU A 321 16.24 13.08 5.05
CA LEU A 321 15.71 14.37 4.62
C LEU A 321 15.02 15.10 5.79
N TYR A 322 15.00 16.43 5.76
CA TYR A 322 14.53 17.25 6.88
C TYR A 322 13.03 17.08 7.15
N THR A 323 12.22 17.26 6.12
CA THR A 323 10.76 17.28 6.19
C THR A 323 10.13 16.08 5.52
N ASP A 324 10.87 14.99 5.41
CA ASP A 324 10.48 13.77 4.73
C ASP A 324 10.77 12.53 5.60
N THR A 325 10.04 11.44 5.40
CA THR A 325 10.25 10.17 6.10
C THR A 325 11.53 9.47 5.67
N HIS A 326 11.97 9.67 4.43
CA HIS A 326 12.97 8.87 3.76
C HIS A 326 14.41 9.32 4.07
N TRP A 327 15.34 8.39 3.82
CA TRP A 327 16.77 8.67 3.81
C TRP A 327 17.15 9.68 2.70
N THR A 328 18.29 10.32 2.83
CA THR A 328 18.98 10.99 1.71
C THR A 328 19.62 9.95 0.79
N PRO A 329 20.08 10.32 -0.43
CA PRO A 329 20.83 9.40 -1.29
C PRO A 329 22.10 8.85 -0.60
N ARG A 330 22.74 9.64 0.27
CA ARG A 330 23.85 9.18 1.12
C ARG A 330 23.43 8.05 2.05
N GLY A 331 22.32 8.21 2.77
CA GLY A 331 21.77 7.16 3.63
C GLY A 331 21.40 5.89 2.86
N ALA A 332 20.73 6.05 1.70
CA ALA A 332 20.36 4.96 0.81
C ALA A 332 21.58 4.17 0.29
N ARG A 333 22.65 4.88 -0.10
CA ARG A 333 23.91 4.27 -0.58
C ARG A 333 24.60 3.47 0.53
N ILE A 334 24.69 4.02 1.73
CA ILE A 334 25.28 3.33 2.89
C ILE A 334 24.49 2.04 3.23
N ALA A 335 23.16 2.10 3.16
CA ALA A 335 22.32 0.91 3.33
C ALA A 335 22.59 -0.12 2.22
N ALA A 336 22.66 0.31 0.96
CA ALA A 336 22.96 -0.55 -0.18
C ALA A 336 24.33 -1.25 -0.04
N GLU A 337 25.37 -0.53 0.38
CA GLU A 337 26.70 -1.09 0.64
C GLU A 337 26.68 -2.15 1.75
N ALA A 338 25.94 -1.91 2.83
CA ALA A 338 25.78 -2.87 3.92
C ALA A 338 25.05 -4.14 3.46
N VAL A 339 23.98 -4.00 2.68
CA VAL A 339 23.25 -5.11 2.08
C VAL A 339 24.15 -5.89 1.11
N ALA A 340 24.85 -5.20 0.20
CA ALA A 340 25.79 -5.81 -0.74
C ALA A 340 26.89 -6.58 0.00
N LYS A 341 27.46 -6.03 1.08
CA LYS A 341 28.47 -6.71 1.90
C LYS A 341 27.95 -7.99 2.54
N LYS A 342 26.68 -8.02 2.97
CA LYS A 342 26.04 -9.24 3.48
C LYS A 342 25.83 -10.25 2.35
N VAL A 343 25.29 -9.82 1.22
CA VAL A 343 24.99 -10.67 0.06
C VAL A 343 26.27 -11.27 -0.53
N LYS A 344 27.36 -10.51 -0.67
CA LYS A 344 28.68 -11.01 -1.15
C LYS A 344 29.21 -12.20 -0.34
N LYS A 345 28.78 -12.37 0.92
CA LYS A 345 29.16 -13.48 1.79
C LYS A 345 28.21 -14.69 1.71
N MET A 346 27.06 -14.55 1.06
CA MET A 346 26.09 -15.63 0.90
C MET A 346 26.53 -16.58 -0.23
N PRO A 347 26.34 -17.90 -0.10
CA PRO A 347 26.73 -18.86 -1.14
C PRO A 347 26.12 -18.57 -2.51
N VAL A 348 24.86 -18.13 -2.55
CA VAL A 348 24.13 -17.77 -3.78
C VAL A 348 24.79 -16.66 -4.60
N ALA A 349 25.62 -15.81 -4.00
CA ALA A 349 26.25 -14.68 -4.70
C ALA A 349 27.11 -15.09 -5.90
N LYS A 350 27.71 -16.29 -5.83
CA LYS A 350 28.52 -16.84 -6.93
C LYS A 350 27.70 -17.17 -8.19
N THR A 351 26.38 -17.27 -8.05
CA THR A 351 25.47 -17.66 -9.15
C THR A 351 24.90 -16.47 -9.91
N PHE A 352 25.19 -15.25 -9.47
CA PHE A 352 24.62 -14.05 -10.04
C PHE A 352 25.29 -13.67 -11.37
N PRO A 353 24.51 -13.33 -12.41
CA PRO A 353 25.05 -12.90 -13.68
C PRO A 353 25.76 -11.56 -13.55
N LYS A 354 26.82 -11.36 -14.33
CA LYS A 354 27.56 -10.09 -14.34
C LYS A 354 26.85 -9.08 -15.22
N LEU A 355 26.75 -7.85 -14.74
CA LEU A 355 26.35 -6.68 -15.50
C LEU A 355 27.29 -5.53 -15.15
N SER A 356 27.93 -4.96 -16.17
CA SER A 356 28.84 -3.83 -15.98
C SER A 356 28.03 -2.55 -15.78
N LEU A 357 28.14 -2.00 -14.57
CA LEU A 357 27.44 -0.80 -14.14
C LEU A 357 28.46 0.26 -13.74
N THR A 358 28.12 1.51 -14.02
CA THR A 358 28.84 2.70 -13.58
C THR A 358 27.82 3.66 -12.97
N ASP A 359 28.28 4.61 -12.18
CA ASP A 359 27.44 5.70 -11.71
C ASP A 359 28.01 7.07 -12.11
N SER A 360 27.15 8.08 -12.00
CA SER A 360 27.52 9.49 -12.19
C SER A 360 26.71 10.37 -11.25
N LEU A 361 27.33 11.42 -10.72
CA LEU A 361 26.68 12.38 -9.85
C LEU A 361 25.57 13.14 -10.60
N VAL A 362 24.41 13.26 -9.96
CA VAL A 362 23.23 14.00 -10.43
C VAL A 362 22.58 14.70 -9.24
N THR A 363 21.83 15.77 -9.51
CA THR A 363 21.08 16.51 -8.48
C THR A 363 19.58 16.35 -8.67
N ALA A 364 18.83 16.32 -7.57
CA ALA A 364 17.37 16.38 -7.59
C ALA A 364 16.85 17.34 -6.51
N VAL A 365 15.78 18.08 -6.83
CA VAL A 365 15.06 18.90 -5.87
C VAL A 365 13.91 18.07 -5.29
N ARG A 366 13.77 18.10 -3.96
CA ARG A 366 12.79 17.29 -3.22
C ARG A 366 11.96 18.18 -2.30
N THR A 367 10.64 18.05 -2.42
CA THR A 367 9.69 18.47 -1.39
C THR A 367 9.44 17.29 -0.48
N GLY A 368 9.48 17.51 0.84
CA GLY A 368 9.38 16.41 1.81
C GLY A 368 7.94 15.91 1.99
N ASP A 369 7.77 14.60 2.04
CA ASP A 369 6.45 13.95 2.17
C ASP A 369 5.72 14.31 3.47
N ILE A 370 6.43 14.54 4.58
CA ILE A 370 5.83 14.96 5.85
C ILE A 370 5.31 16.39 5.74
N ALA A 371 6.06 17.28 5.09
CA ALA A 371 5.57 18.63 4.82
C ALA A 371 4.32 18.59 3.93
N THR A 372 4.29 17.75 2.90
CA THR A 372 3.10 17.57 2.05
C THR A 372 1.92 16.99 2.79
N MET A 373 2.12 15.94 3.59
CA MET A 373 1.03 15.35 4.41
C MET A 373 0.48 16.31 5.48
N ALA A 374 1.26 17.33 5.84
CA ALA A 374 0.88 18.37 6.79
C ALA A 374 0.37 19.66 6.10
N ASP A 375 0.35 19.72 4.77
CA ASP A 375 0.07 20.93 3.97
C ASP A 375 0.98 22.12 4.35
N LEU A 376 2.27 21.83 4.59
CA LEU A 376 3.31 22.77 5.03
C LEU A 376 4.42 22.98 3.99
N GLU A 377 4.21 22.65 2.72
CA GLU A 377 5.25 22.76 1.69
C GLU A 377 5.76 24.19 1.53
N ASN A 378 4.90 25.19 1.70
CA ASN A 378 5.29 26.60 1.64
C ASN A 378 6.01 27.09 2.90
N ALA A 379 5.92 26.32 4.00
CA ALA A 379 6.59 26.65 5.26
C ALA A 379 8.03 26.13 5.33
N TYR A 380 8.41 25.21 4.45
CA TYR A 380 9.72 24.58 4.45
C TYR A 380 10.37 24.66 3.07
N PRO A 381 11.67 24.97 2.98
CA PRO A 381 12.35 25.00 1.69
C PRO A 381 12.45 23.60 1.09
N ASN A 382 12.41 23.53 -0.25
CA ASN A 382 12.78 22.31 -0.95
C ASN A 382 14.25 21.97 -0.67
N GLN A 383 14.54 20.67 -0.56
CA GLN A 383 15.90 20.17 -0.34
C GLN A 383 16.50 19.72 -1.67
N THR A 384 17.66 20.25 -2.03
CA THR A 384 18.46 19.71 -3.14
C THR A 384 19.31 18.57 -2.62
N VAL A 385 19.26 17.42 -3.28
CA VAL A 385 20.08 16.26 -2.95
C VAL A 385 21.00 15.90 -4.10
N GLU A 386 22.21 15.48 -3.76
CA GLU A 386 23.15 14.86 -4.68
C GLU A 386 23.02 13.34 -4.61
N ALA A 387 22.85 12.68 -5.75
CA ALA A 387 22.71 11.25 -5.85
C ALA A 387 23.59 10.70 -6.96
N HIS A 388 23.96 9.43 -6.88
CA HIS A 388 24.68 8.74 -7.94
C HIS A 388 23.66 7.96 -8.79
N GLN A 389 23.44 8.40 -10.03
CA GLN A 389 22.58 7.66 -10.96
C GLN A 389 23.37 6.51 -11.58
N VAL A 390 22.88 5.29 -11.40
CA VAL A 390 23.48 4.06 -11.91
C VAL A 390 23.03 3.81 -13.35
N LYS A 391 24.00 3.50 -14.20
CA LYS A 391 23.84 3.31 -15.63
C LYS A 391 24.52 2.02 -16.06
N ASN A 392 24.01 1.44 -17.13
CA ASN A 392 24.72 0.39 -17.84
C ASN A 392 25.98 0.99 -18.49
N ALA A 393 27.15 0.45 -18.16
CA ALA A 393 28.42 0.99 -18.63
C ALA A 393 28.59 0.89 -20.16
N LYS A 394 27.92 -0.06 -20.82
CA LYS A 394 27.99 -0.24 -22.27
C LYS A 394 27.04 0.66 -23.04
N THR A 395 25.83 0.85 -22.54
CA THR A 395 24.77 1.60 -23.26
C THR A 395 24.60 3.02 -22.76
N GLY A 396 25.13 3.35 -21.58
CA GLY A 396 24.89 4.63 -20.90
C GLY A 396 23.47 4.81 -20.36
N ALA A 397 22.56 3.85 -20.62
CA ALA A 397 21.17 3.94 -20.19
C ALA A 397 21.04 3.77 -18.67
N PRO A 398 20.14 4.52 -18.01
CA PRO A 398 19.83 4.31 -16.60
C PRO A 398 19.42 2.86 -16.32
N LEU A 399 19.84 2.32 -15.17
CA LEU A 399 19.51 0.97 -14.77
C LEU A 399 17.99 0.80 -14.62
N ARG A 400 17.47 -0.32 -15.10
CA ARG A 400 16.06 -0.70 -14.96
C ARG A 400 15.95 -2.10 -14.37
N SER A 401 14.80 -2.38 -13.76
CA SER A 401 14.46 -3.73 -13.27
C SER A 401 14.48 -4.76 -14.39
N ASP A 402 15.19 -5.86 -14.19
CA ASP A 402 15.31 -6.97 -15.14
C ASP A 402 14.82 -8.29 -14.52
N PHE A 403 13.51 -8.55 -14.66
CA PHE A 403 12.89 -9.77 -14.13
C PHE A 403 13.37 -11.06 -14.80
N ARG A 404 13.87 -10.99 -16.04
CA ARG A 404 14.24 -12.17 -16.82
C ARG A 404 15.65 -12.65 -16.43
N ASN A 405 16.61 -11.75 -16.46
CA ASN A 405 18.02 -12.09 -16.25
C ASN A 405 18.42 -12.02 -14.77
N SER A 406 17.72 -11.25 -13.93
CA SER A 406 18.08 -11.16 -12.52
C SER A 406 17.82 -12.47 -11.77
N LYS A 407 18.82 -12.86 -10.95
CA LYS A 407 18.71 -13.90 -9.92
C LYS A 407 18.26 -13.34 -8.55
N ILE A 408 18.20 -12.01 -8.42
CA ILE A 408 17.80 -11.29 -7.22
C ILE A 408 16.43 -10.63 -7.44
N LEU A 409 15.49 -10.86 -6.53
CA LEU A 409 14.24 -10.11 -6.47
C LEU A 409 14.23 -9.27 -5.20
N ILE A 410 13.88 -8.00 -5.31
CA ILE A 410 13.75 -7.09 -4.17
C ILE A 410 12.27 -6.77 -3.96
N LEU A 411 11.78 -6.97 -2.74
CA LEU A 411 10.50 -6.44 -2.29
C LEU A 411 10.78 -5.25 -1.38
N GLY A 412 10.01 -4.17 -1.52
CA GLY A 412 10.24 -2.96 -0.74
C GLY A 412 9.06 -2.00 -0.68
N ASP A 413 9.19 -0.98 0.18
CA ASP A 413 8.21 0.11 0.32
C ASP A 413 8.71 1.39 -0.39
N SER A 414 8.23 2.55 0.07
CA SER A 414 8.61 3.85 -0.47
C SER A 414 10.10 4.18 -0.29
N TYR A 415 10.82 3.59 0.67
CA TYR A 415 12.28 3.67 0.77
C TYR A 415 12.99 2.98 -0.40
N SER A 416 12.37 1.94 -0.96
CA SER A 416 12.80 1.30 -2.20
C SER A 416 12.38 2.04 -3.47
N ARG A 417 11.32 2.85 -3.41
CA ARG A 417 10.86 3.68 -4.53
C ARG A 417 11.67 4.97 -4.70
N ILE A 418 11.98 5.63 -3.58
CA ILE A 418 12.63 6.94 -3.58
C ILE A 418 13.98 6.89 -4.30
N TYR A 419 14.18 7.82 -5.24
CA TYR A 419 15.32 7.89 -6.16
C TYR A 419 15.47 6.73 -7.16
N GLU A 420 14.71 5.65 -7.03
CA GLU A 420 14.71 4.52 -7.95
C GLU A 420 13.81 4.82 -9.16
N THR A 421 12.53 5.09 -8.90
CA THR A 421 11.57 5.54 -9.92
C THR A 421 11.33 7.04 -9.88
N ASP A 422 11.53 7.65 -8.72
CA ASP A 422 11.43 9.09 -8.53
C ASP A 422 12.72 9.77 -8.96
N ALA A 423 12.65 11.04 -9.31
CA ALA A 423 13.83 11.84 -9.62
C ALA A 423 14.93 11.67 -8.53
N PRO A 424 16.19 11.41 -8.91
CA PRO A 424 16.72 11.48 -10.28
C PRO A 424 16.64 10.16 -11.10
N MET A 425 15.93 9.15 -10.60
CA MET A 425 15.78 7.80 -11.18
C MET A 425 17.08 6.99 -11.20
N SER A 426 16.97 5.69 -10.98
CA SER A 426 18.10 4.75 -10.94
C SER A 426 19.22 5.17 -9.96
N ALA A 427 18.86 5.88 -8.89
CA ALA A 427 19.79 6.37 -7.87
C ALA A 427 19.39 5.94 -6.45
N GLY A 428 18.32 5.15 -6.32
CA GLY A 428 17.88 4.55 -5.07
C GLY A 428 18.81 3.45 -4.58
N TRP A 429 18.54 2.95 -3.38
CA TRP A 429 19.38 1.90 -2.79
C TRP A 429 19.41 0.62 -3.63
N ILE A 430 18.34 0.32 -4.37
CA ILE A 430 18.26 -0.82 -5.29
C ILE A 430 19.30 -0.70 -6.39
N SER A 431 19.35 0.46 -7.06
CA SER A 431 20.34 0.75 -8.07
C SER A 431 21.77 0.76 -7.51
N GLN A 432 21.98 1.38 -6.36
CA GLN A 432 23.28 1.38 -5.67
C GLN A 432 23.72 -0.03 -5.29
N PHE A 433 22.80 -0.87 -4.81
CA PHE A 433 23.07 -2.27 -4.50
C PHE A 433 23.45 -3.06 -5.75
N ALA A 434 22.75 -2.84 -6.87
CA ALA A 434 23.08 -3.44 -8.15
C ALA A 434 24.48 -3.03 -8.62
N ASN A 435 24.84 -1.74 -8.48
CA ASN A 435 26.17 -1.23 -8.80
C ASN A 435 27.26 -1.87 -7.94
N GLU A 436 27.03 -1.98 -6.62
CA GLU A 436 27.94 -2.64 -5.68
C GLU A 436 28.15 -4.13 -5.98
N MET A 437 27.10 -4.80 -6.47
CA MET A 437 27.11 -6.22 -6.81
C MET A 437 27.52 -6.50 -8.26
N GLN A 438 27.52 -5.48 -9.13
CA GLN A 438 27.71 -5.60 -10.58
C GLN A 438 26.84 -6.71 -11.20
N THR A 439 25.55 -6.72 -10.86
CA THR A 439 24.54 -7.72 -11.27
C THR A 439 23.21 -7.04 -11.60
N PRO A 440 22.40 -7.55 -12.55
CA PRO A 440 21.02 -7.10 -12.69
C PRO A 440 20.22 -7.46 -11.43
N VAL A 441 19.21 -6.63 -11.16
CA VAL A 441 18.23 -6.80 -10.09
C VAL A 441 16.83 -6.59 -10.64
N ALA A 442 15.82 -7.13 -9.96
CA ALA A 442 14.42 -6.85 -10.25
C ALA A 442 13.72 -6.47 -8.95
N SER A 443 12.72 -5.59 -9.00
CA SER A 443 12.00 -5.16 -7.80
C SER A 443 10.48 -5.13 -7.95
N ILE A 444 9.78 -5.42 -6.85
CA ILE A 444 8.34 -5.22 -6.68
C ILE A 444 8.17 -4.31 -5.47
N ILE A 445 7.67 -3.10 -5.72
CA ILE A 445 7.55 -2.05 -4.71
C ILE A 445 6.06 -1.76 -4.46
N SER A 446 5.71 -1.48 -3.19
CA SER A 446 4.39 -0.98 -2.77
C SER A 446 4.55 0.00 -1.61
N ASP A 447 4.25 1.27 -1.84
CA ASP A 447 4.34 2.32 -0.81
C ASP A 447 3.43 2.00 0.38
N GLY A 448 4.01 2.01 1.60
CA GLY A 448 3.35 1.63 2.85
C GLY A 448 2.84 0.19 2.92
N GLY A 449 3.14 -0.64 1.90
CA GLY A 449 2.60 -1.98 1.71
C GLY A 449 3.65 -3.08 1.71
N ALA A 450 4.85 -2.82 2.23
CA ALA A 450 5.91 -3.82 2.24
C ALA A 450 5.64 -4.98 3.21
N SER A 451 4.78 -4.79 4.23
CA SER A 451 4.41 -5.86 5.15
C SER A 451 3.63 -6.99 4.47
N THR A 452 2.54 -6.70 3.73
CA THR A 452 1.68 -7.74 3.12
C THR A 452 1.48 -7.56 1.60
N LEU A 453 1.23 -6.34 1.12
CA LEU A 453 0.81 -6.11 -0.27
C LEU A 453 1.86 -6.54 -1.31
N VAL A 454 3.14 -6.31 -1.05
CA VAL A 454 4.22 -6.78 -1.94
C VAL A 454 4.29 -8.31 -2.03
N ARG A 455 4.02 -9.01 -0.92
CA ARG A 455 4.02 -10.48 -0.86
C ARG A 455 2.80 -11.04 -1.59
N GLU A 456 1.62 -10.45 -1.41
CA GLU A 456 0.41 -10.84 -2.17
C GLU A 456 0.60 -10.60 -3.68
N LYS A 457 1.18 -9.46 -4.06
CA LYS A 457 1.50 -9.15 -5.46
C LYS A 457 2.51 -10.14 -6.05
N LEU A 458 3.50 -10.57 -5.27
CA LEU A 458 4.44 -11.62 -5.66
C LEU A 458 3.74 -12.98 -5.77
N ALA A 459 2.89 -13.37 -4.83
CA ALA A 459 2.15 -14.62 -4.87
C ALA A 459 1.27 -14.74 -6.12
N ARG A 460 0.54 -13.67 -6.47
CA ARG A 460 -0.25 -13.58 -7.72
C ARG A 460 0.60 -13.70 -9.00
N ARG A 461 1.92 -13.51 -8.90
CA ARG A 461 2.88 -13.59 -10.00
C ARG A 461 4.03 -14.53 -9.64
N SER A 462 3.72 -15.64 -8.97
CA SER A 462 4.71 -16.59 -8.43
C SER A 462 5.71 -17.09 -9.48
N GLY A 463 5.33 -17.12 -10.76
CA GLY A 463 6.21 -17.41 -11.89
C GLY A 463 7.48 -16.55 -11.98
N VAL A 464 7.49 -15.35 -11.40
CA VAL A 464 8.68 -14.49 -11.29
C VAL A 464 9.81 -15.14 -10.48
N LEU A 465 9.48 -16.07 -9.57
CA LEU A 465 10.45 -16.76 -8.72
C LEU A 465 11.22 -17.88 -9.44
N LYS A 466 10.74 -18.39 -10.59
CA LYS A 466 11.32 -19.58 -11.27
C LYS A 466 12.82 -19.50 -11.54
N ASN A 467 13.38 -18.29 -11.66
CA ASN A 467 14.80 -18.06 -11.92
C ASN A 467 15.53 -17.32 -10.78
N LYS A 468 14.86 -17.08 -9.65
CA LYS A 468 15.44 -16.32 -8.54
C LYS A 468 16.19 -17.26 -7.60
N LYS A 469 17.23 -16.73 -6.96
CA LYS A 469 18.06 -17.42 -5.95
C LYS A 469 18.06 -16.68 -4.63
N LEU A 470 17.85 -15.37 -4.68
CA LEU A 470 17.76 -14.52 -3.51
C LEU A 470 16.54 -13.60 -3.63
N LEU A 471 15.75 -13.53 -2.58
CA LEU A 471 14.76 -12.49 -2.36
C LEU A 471 15.24 -11.60 -1.22
N ILE A 472 15.39 -10.30 -1.49
CA ILE A 472 15.69 -9.29 -0.48
C ILE A 472 14.38 -8.60 -0.13
N TRP A 473 13.97 -8.65 1.13
CA TRP A 473 12.73 -8.03 1.58
C TRP A 473 13.03 -6.86 2.50
N GLU A 474 12.83 -5.67 1.98
CA GLU A 474 13.02 -4.39 2.65
C GLU A 474 11.67 -3.87 3.17
N PHE A 475 11.68 -3.35 4.40
CA PHE A 475 10.59 -2.55 4.96
C PHE A 475 11.11 -1.69 6.11
N VAL A 476 10.46 -0.54 6.32
CA VAL A 476 10.72 0.33 7.47
C VAL A 476 10.17 -0.23 8.79
N GLU A 477 10.84 0.04 9.91
CA GLU A 477 10.46 -0.51 11.22
C GLU A 477 9.02 -0.18 11.65
N ARG A 478 8.47 0.99 11.27
CA ARG A 478 7.09 1.38 11.61
C ARG A 478 6.06 0.42 11.03
N ASP A 479 6.37 -0.25 9.92
CA ASP A 479 5.45 -1.17 9.25
C ASP A 479 5.21 -2.43 10.09
N LEU A 480 6.08 -2.72 11.07
CA LEU A 480 5.85 -3.78 12.07
C LEU A 480 4.53 -3.59 12.83
N ARG A 481 4.02 -2.36 12.90
CA ARG A 481 2.72 -2.02 13.51
C ARG A 481 1.73 -1.43 12.52
N PHE A 482 2.19 -0.58 11.61
CA PHE A 482 1.33 0.26 10.77
C PHE A 482 1.36 -0.13 9.28
N GLY A 483 2.00 -1.25 8.93
CA GLY A 483 2.09 -1.70 7.54
C GLY A 483 0.72 -2.00 6.94
N ALA A 484 0.48 -1.54 5.70
CA ALA A 484 -0.79 -1.70 5.04
C ALA A 484 -1.13 -3.18 4.83
N GLY A 485 -2.35 -3.54 5.23
CA GLY A 485 -2.81 -4.93 5.21
C GLY A 485 -2.29 -5.80 6.36
N GLY A 486 -1.55 -5.22 7.32
CA GLY A 486 -1.00 -5.94 8.46
C GLY A 486 0.15 -6.88 8.06
N TRP A 487 0.29 -7.98 8.78
CA TRP A 487 1.26 -9.06 8.66
C TRP A 487 0.56 -10.41 8.43
N LYS A 488 -0.24 -10.49 7.36
CA LYS A 488 -0.93 -11.73 6.99
C LYS A 488 0.05 -12.80 6.51
N LYS A 489 -0.30 -14.06 6.73
CA LYS A 489 0.35 -15.20 6.06
C LYS A 489 -0.07 -15.21 4.59
N VAL A 490 0.89 -15.33 3.67
CA VAL A 490 0.64 -15.26 2.21
C VAL A 490 1.07 -16.57 1.59
N ARG A 491 0.13 -17.24 0.92
CA ARG A 491 0.37 -18.51 0.22
C ARG A 491 0.64 -18.26 -1.25
N PHE A 492 1.51 -19.08 -1.80
CA PHE A 492 1.83 -19.12 -3.22
C PHE A 492 1.14 -20.34 -3.80
N ASP A 493 0.07 -20.11 -4.55
CA ASP A 493 -0.67 -21.15 -5.27
C ASP A 493 0.11 -21.68 -6.49
#